data_AF-A0A6P5G6W6-F1
#
_entry.id   AF-A0A6P5G6W6-F1
#
_cell.length_a   1.000
_cell.length_b   1.000
_cell.length_c   1.000
_cell.angle_alpha   90.00
_cell.angle_beta   90.00
_cell.angle_gamma   90.00
#
_symmetry.space_group_name_H-M   'P 1'
#
loop_
_entity.id
_entity.type
_entity.pdbx_description
1 polymer ?
#
loop_
_entity_poly.entity_id
_entity_poly.type
_entity_poly.pdbx_seq_one_letter_code
_entity_poly.pdbx_strand_id
1 'polypeptide(L)'
;MVRIMKKIAVVFALHLAAILLSVAVAGHSQICRVPAAQVVVVVVVEGVVYCQNCSFRGTWSLESAATVAAARVGVTCLGWKNQVIIRRAASTDAAGYFYAALDAAGDFYKGDPARACYVRLLASPNAACDDPTNINYGFTGAALKDEGKRAAAKLLDVMIYSAGPLAFQPASCASMQ
;
A
#
# COMPACT_ATOMS: atom_id res chain seq x y z
N MET A 1 -14.76 70.93 44.76
CA MET A 1 -13.95 70.53 43.58
C MET A 1 -12.79 69.59 43.92
N VAL A 2 -11.97 69.85 44.94
CA VAL A 2 -10.78 69.04 45.32
C VAL A 2 -11.06 67.54 45.58
N ARG A 3 -12.21 67.19 46.20
CA ARG A 3 -12.58 65.79 46.51
C ARG A 3 -12.92 64.94 45.29
N ILE A 4 -13.40 65.55 44.20
CA ILE A 4 -13.79 64.85 42.97
C ILE A 4 -12.55 64.51 42.14
N MET A 5 -11.59 65.44 42.06
CA MET A 5 -10.31 65.22 41.39
C MET A 5 -9.49 64.09 42.03
N LYS A 6 -9.53 63.98 43.38
CA LYS A 6 -8.85 62.90 44.11
C LYS A 6 -9.44 61.52 43.83
N LYS A 7 -10.77 61.42 43.63
CA LYS A 7 -11.45 60.16 43.28
C LYS A 7 -11.17 59.73 41.85
N ILE A 8 -11.16 60.68 40.91
CA ILE A 8 -10.84 60.40 39.49
C ILE A 8 -9.39 59.95 39.34
N ALA A 9 -8.44 60.59 40.05
CA ALA A 9 -7.04 60.19 40.03
C ALA A 9 -6.81 58.77 40.59
N VAL A 10 -7.54 58.37 41.63
CA VAL A 10 -7.45 57.03 42.22
C VAL A 10 -8.06 55.97 41.29
N VAL A 11 -9.19 56.26 40.63
CA VAL A 11 -9.82 55.34 39.67
C VAL A 11 -8.94 55.16 38.42
N PHE A 12 -8.33 56.24 37.91
CA PHE A 12 -7.38 56.13 36.80
C PHE A 12 -6.12 55.34 37.18
N ALA A 13 -5.55 55.56 38.37
CA ALA A 13 -4.39 54.81 38.86
C ALA A 13 -4.69 53.31 39.01
N LEU A 14 -5.89 52.94 39.48
CA LEU A 14 -6.33 51.56 39.59
C LEU A 14 -6.53 50.89 38.22
N HIS A 15 -7.08 51.60 37.23
CA HIS A 15 -7.22 51.07 35.87
C HIS A 15 -5.87 50.93 35.15
N LEU A 16 -4.95 51.88 35.34
CA LEU A 16 -3.58 51.80 34.80
C LEU A 16 -2.80 50.62 35.41
N ALA A 17 -2.96 50.34 36.70
CA ALA A 17 -2.34 49.18 37.35
C ALA A 17 -2.89 47.83 36.85
N ALA A 18 -4.19 47.76 36.54
CA ALA A 18 -4.82 46.53 36.03
C ALA A 18 -4.39 46.18 34.59
N ILE A 19 -4.13 47.19 33.74
CA ILE A 19 -3.70 47.02 32.35
C ILE A 19 -2.22 46.57 32.28
N LEU A 20 -1.39 46.98 33.24
CA LEU A 20 0.02 46.55 33.32
C LEU A 20 0.21 45.09 33.75
N LEU A 21 -0.82 44.45 34.32
CA LEU A 21 -0.73 43.05 34.78
C LEU A 21 -1.07 42.01 33.69
N SER A 22 -1.60 42.44 32.53
CA SER A 22 -2.04 41.52 31.45
C SER A 22 -0.98 41.23 30.40
N VAL A 23 0.20 41.86 30.47
CA VAL A 23 1.28 41.72 29.48
C VAL A 23 2.45 40.92 30.06
N ALA A 24 2.17 39.84 30.77
CA ALA A 24 3.13 38.76 30.95
C ALA A 24 3.06 37.92 29.67
N VAL A 25 3.90 38.32 28.71
CA VAL A 25 4.14 37.67 27.43
C VAL A 25 4.17 36.15 27.62
N ALA A 26 3.19 35.48 27.00
CA ALA A 26 3.25 34.06 26.70
C ALA A 26 4.42 33.81 25.76
N GLY A 27 5.64 33.79 26.32
CA GLY A 27 6.85 33.33 25.67
C GLY A 27 6.81 31.82 25.52
N HIS A 28 5.81 31.30 24.81
CA HIS A 28 5.92 29.98 24.21
C HIS A 28 6.91 30.16 23.08
N SER A 29 8.18 29.87 23.35
CA SER A 29 9.14 29.50 22.31
C SER A 29 8.47 28.41 21.47
N GLN A 30 7.88 28.81 20.35
CA GLN A 30 7.52 27.90 19.29
C GLN A 30 8.85 27.36 18.78
N ILE A 31 9.33 26.28 19.40
CA ILE A 31 10.22 25.35 18.73
C ILE A 31 9.44 25.01 17.46
N CYS A 32 9.89 25.53 16.31
CA CYS A 32 9.51 24.96 15.03
C CYS A 32 9.93 23.49 15.11
N ARG A 33 9.01 22.62 15.57
CA ARG A 33 9.10 21.20 15.35
C ARG A 33 8.94 21.06 13.84
N VAL A 34 10.06 21.17 13.11
CA VAL A 34 10.18 20.55 11.80
C VAL A 34 9.73 19.12 12.04
N PRO A 35 8.65 18.65 11.39
CA PRO A 35 8.23 17.27 11.54
C PRO A 35 9.45 16.41 11.28
N ALA A 36 9.83 15.56 12.24
CA ALA A 36 10.84 14.55 12.01
C ALA A 36 10.44 13.85 10.72
N ALA A 37 11.34 13.91 9.73
CA ALA A 37 11.07 13.44 8.39
C ALA A 37 10.47 12.02 8.48
N GLN A 38 9.18 11.88 8.21
CA GLN A 38 8.47 10.62 8.44
C GLN A 38 8.91 9.63 7.37
N VAL A 39 9.37 8.45 7.79
CA VAL A 39 9.69 7.36 6.87
C VAL A 39 8.37 6.87 6.26
N VAL A 40 8.27 6.95 4.93
CA VAL A 40 7.17 6.44 4.14
C VAL A 40 7.43 4.98 3.85
N VAL A 41 6.55 4.10 4.35
CA VAL A 41 6.60 2.66 4.08
C VAL A 41 5.74 2.35 2.87
N VAL A 42 6.33 1.75 1.84
CA VAL A 42 5.62 1.26 0.65
C VAL A 42 5.67 -0.25 0.63
N VAL A 43 4.50 -0.88 0.48
CA VAL A 43 4.40 -2.31 0.25
C VAL A 43 4.32 -2.55 -1.26
N VAL A 44 5.20 -3.39 -1.78
CA VAL A 44 5.18 -3.83 -3.17
C VAL A 44 4.87 -5.31 -3.21
N VAL A 45 3.96 -5.71 -4.09
CA VAL A 45 3.70 -7.11 -4.41
C VAL A 45 4.32 -7.42 -5.75
N GLU A 46 5.15 -8.45 -5.82
CA GLU A 46 5.75 -8.94 -7.05
C GLU A 46 5.32 -10.38 -7.36
N GLY A 47 5.46 -10.78 -8.62
CA GLY A 47 5.24 -12.15 -9.04
C GLY A 47 5.40 -12.30 -10.55
N VAL A 48 5.34 -13.54 -11.02
CA VAL A 48 5.44 -13.88 -12.45
C VAL A 48 4.17 -14.58 -12.89
N VAL A 49 3.70 -14.26 -14.10
CA VAL A 49 2.57 -14.95 -14.73
C VAL A 49 3.07 -15.77 -15.92
N TYR A 50 2.66 -17.04 -15.93
CA TYR A 50 2.97 -18.00 -16.97
C TYR A 50 1.74 -18.42 -17.75
N CYS A 51 1.99 -18.95 -18.94
CA CYS A 51 1.10 -19.79 -19.71
C CYS A 51 1.63 -21.22 -19.61
N GLN A 52 0.84 -22.12 -19.03
CA GLN A 52 1.20 -23.54 -18.96
C GLN A 52 1.43 -24.11 -20.36
N ASN A 53 2.42 -24.98 -20.46
CA ASN A 53 2.57 -25.81 -21.63
C ASN A 53 1.40 -26.79 -21.74
N CYS A 54 0.90 -27.02 -22.96
CA CYS A 54 -0.21 -27.93 -23.21
C CYS A 54 0.04 -29.34 -22.65
N SER A 55 1.28 -29.86 -22.69
CA SER A 55 1.63 -31.17 -22.13
C SER A 55 1.36 -31.30 -20.63
N PHE A 56 1.24 -30.17 -19.91
CA PHE A 56 0.99 -30.12 -18.47
C PHE A 56 -0.37 -29.49 -18.12
N ARG A 57 -1.24 -29.25 -19.10
CA ARG A 57 -2.57 -28.65 -18.89
C ARG A 57 -3.35 -29.44 -17.84
N GLY A 58 -3.97 -28.73 -16.90
CA GLY A 58 -4.75 -29.34 -15.80
C GLY A 58 -3.90 -29.96 -14.68
N THR A 59 -2.57 -29.89 -14.76
CA THR A 59 -1.66 -30.30 -13.68
C THR A 59 -1.16 -29.10 -12.90
N TRP A 60 -0.34 -29.35 -11.88
CA TRP A 60 0.34 -28.31 -11.09
C TRP A 60 1.71 -27.90 -11.66
N SER A 61 2.14 -28.48 -12.79
CA SER A 61 3.48 -28.25 -13.33
C SER A 61 3.56 -26.94 -14.13
N LEU A 62 4.68 -26.22 -13.97
CA LEU A 62 5.06 -25.08 -14.81
C LEU A 62 6.26 -25.39 -15.70
N GLU A 63 6.56 -26.68 -15.88
CA GLU A 63 7.64 -27.10 -16.75
C GLU A 63 7.38 -26.66 -18.19
N SER A 64 8.41 -26.06 -18.82
CA SER A 64 8.34 -25.50 -20.17
C SER A 64 7.22 -24.46 -20.37
N ALA A 65 6.74 -23.82 -19.30
CA ALA A 65 5.75 -22.76 -19.37
C ALA A 65 6.37 -21.46 -19.91
N ALA A 66 5.61 -20.74 -20.75
CA ALA A 66 6.04 -19.46 -21.31
C ALA A 66 5.59 -18.30 -20.41
N THR A 67 6.39 -17.25 -20.28
CA THR A 67 5.99 -16.04 -19.56
C THR A 67 4.92 -15.27 -20.34
N VAL A 68 3.95 -14.68 -19.65
CA VAL A 68 2.86 -13.92 -20.30
C VAL A 68 3.08 -12.44 -20.06
N ALA A 69 3.42 -11.71 -21.12
CA ALA A 69 3.48 -10.25 -21.09
C ALA A 69 2.07 -9.64 -21.08
N ALA A 70 1.90 -8.47 -20.45
CA ALA A 70 0.64 -7.74 -20.33
C ALA A 70 -0.55 -8.52 -19.73
N ALA A 71 -0.28 -9.62 -19.02
CA ALA A 71 -1.28 -10.30 -18.19
C ALA A 71 -1.71 -9.37 -17.05
N ARG A 72 -3.02 -9.33 -16.77
CA ARG A 72 -3.59 -8.54 -15.69
C ARG A 72 -3.77 -9.40 -14.45
N VAL A 73 -3.28 -8.90 -13.33
CA VAL A 73 -3.49 -9.46 -11.98
C VAL A 73 -4.17 -8.46 -11.06
N GLY A 74 -4.86 -8.96 -10.05
CA GLY A 74 -5.55 -8.18 -9.04
C GLY A 74 -5.02 -8.48 -7.66
N VAL A 75 -4.50 -7.47 -6.97
CA VAL A 75 -4.15 -7.53 -5.55
C VAL A 75 -5.32 -7.01 -4.74
N THR A 76 -5.76 -7.79 -3.76
CA THR A 76 -6.78 -7.38 -2.79
C THR A 76 -6.23 -7.56 -1.39
N CYS A 77 -6.38 -6.53 -0.56
CA CYS A 77 -5.97 -6.59 0.85
C CYS A 77 -7.14 -6.31 1.78
N LEU A 78 -7.13 -7.02 2.89
CA LEU A 78 -8.12 -6.93 3.96
C LEU A 78 -7.57 -6.09 5.11
N GLY A 79 -8.44 -5.26 5.70
CA GLY A 79 -8.14 -4.54 6.91
C GLY A 79 -8.41 -5.37 8.16
N TRP A 80 -8.12 -4.79 9.33
CA TRP A 80 -8.31 -5.45 10.62
C TRP A 80 -9.76 -5.92 10.93
N LYS A 81 -10.79 -5.29 10.35
CA LYS A 81 -12.20 -5.76 10.45
C LYS A 81 -12.58 -6.74 9.33
N ASN A 82 -11.60 -7.32 8.64
CA ASN A 82 -11.80 -8.23 7.51
C ASN A 82 -12.54 -7.62 6.31
N GLN A 83 -12.57 -6.28 6.22
CA GLN A 83 -13.12 -5.53 5.09
C GLN A 83 -12.05 -5.29 4.03
N VAL A 84 -12.42 -5.22 2.75
CA VAL A 84 -11.47 -4.86 1.69
C VAL A 84 -11.02 -3.41 1.85
N ILE A 85 -9.71 -3.19 2.02
CA ILE A 85 -9.10 -1.85 2.14
C ILE A 85 -8.33 -1.45 0.88
N ILE A 86 -7.86 -2.42 0.11
CA ILE A 86 -7.10 -2.17 -1.13
C ILE A 86 -7.63 -3.09 -2.24
N ARG A 87 -7.86 -2.50 -3.41
CA ARG A 87 -7.92 -3.19 -4.70
C ARG A 87 -6.95 -2.50 -5.65
N ARG A 88 -6.00 -3.26 -6.18
CA ARG A 88 -5.03 -2.76 -7.18
C ARG A 88 -4.95 -3.77 -8.30
N ALA A 89 -4.91 -3.27 -9.53
CA ALA A 89 -4.60 -4.09 -10.69
C ALA A 89 -3.19 -3.76 -11.15
N ALA A 90 -2.45 -4.77 -11.60
CA ALA A 90 -1.14 -4.60 -12.22
C ALA A 90 -1.09 -5.42 -13.52
N SER A 91 -0.25 -4.99 -14.45
CA SER A 91 0.02 -5.73 -15.68
C SER A 91 1.45 -6.23 -15.64
N THR A 92 1.69 -7.41 -16.22
CA THR A 92 3.05 -7.93 -16.36
C THR A 92 3.82 -7.21 -17.46
N ASP A 93 5.14 -7.13 -17.29
CA ASP A 93 6.08 -6.65 -18.28
C ASP A 93 6.39 -7.72 -19.35
N ALA A 94 7.36 -7.44 -20.23
CA ALA A 94 7.75 -8.36 -21.30
C ALA A 94 8.29 -9.72 -20.81
N ALA A 95 8.81 -9.77 -19.58
CA ALA A 95 9.29 -11.00 -18.95
C ALA A 95 8.20 -11.71 -18.12
N GLY A 96 6.97 -11.22 -18.15
CA GLY A 96 5.86 -11.78 -17.38
C GLY A 96 5.88 -11.39 -15.90
N TYR A 97 6.75 -10.46 -15.48
CA TYR A 97 6.82 -9.99 -14.11
C TYR A 97 5.85 -8.84 -13.87
N PHE A 98 5.17 -8.83 -12.73
CA PHE A 98 4.41 -7.67 -12.27
C PHE A 98 4.98 -7.13 -10.98
N TYR A 99 4.86 -5.81 -10.81
CA TYR A 99 5.10 -5.10 -9.56
C TYR A 99 3.88 -4.23 -9.25
N ALA A 100 3.25 -4.45 -8.11
CA ALA A 100 2.08 -3.73 -7.66
C ALA A 100 2.41 -2.99 -6.36
N ALA A 101 2.72 -1.69 -6.48
CA ALA A 101 2.85 -0.82 -5.33
C ALA A 101 1.47 -0.60 -4.70
N LEU A 102 1.39 -0.80 -3.39
CA LEU A 102 0.20 -0.57 -2.60
C LEU A 102 0.35 0.75 -1.88
N ASP A 103 -0.63 1.65 -2.08
CA ASP A 103 -0.72 2.87 -1.30
C ASP A 103 -1.06 2.46 0.14
N ALA A 104 -0.03 2.46 0.99
CA ALA A 104 -0.08 1.86 2.30
C ALA A 104 -1.15 2.51 3.18
N ALA A 105 -2.22 1.77 3.45
CA ALA A 105 -3.06 1.98 4.61
C ALA A 105 -2.57 0.99 5.66
N GLY A 106 -1.84 1.45 6.67
CA GLY A 106 -1.23 0.63 7.74
C GLY A 106 -2.22 -0.20 8.61
N ASP A 107 -3.45 -0.39 8.13
CA ASP A 107 -4.57 -1.07 8.78
C ASP A 107 -4.75 -2.52 8.31
N PHE A 108 -3.70 -3.15 7.78
CA PHE A 108 -3.75 -4.53 7.30
C PHE A 108 -4.27 -5.49 8.38
N TYR A 109 -4.99 -6.53 7.95
CA TYR A 109 -5.43 -7.60 8.84
C TYR A 109 -4.25 -8.18 9.63
N LYS A 110 -4.35 -8.16 10.97
CA LYS A 110 -3.28 -8.54 11.91
C LYS A 110 -1.95 -7.76 11.74
N GLY A 111 -1.98 -6.60 11.09
CA GLY A 111 -0.79 -5.78 10.84
C GLY A 111 0.21 -6.41 9.87
N ASP A 112 -0.18 -7.44 9.13
CA ASP A 112 0.73 -8.22 8.29
C ASP A 112 0.20 -8.36 6.85
N PRO A 113 0.81 -7.67 5.86
CA PRO A 113 0.46 -7.82 4.45
C PRO A 113 0.46 -9.27 3.96
N ALA A 114 1.35 -10.13 4.48
CA ALA A 114 1.43 -11.54 4.10
C ALA A 114 0.11 -12.29 4.36
N ARG A 115 -0.60 -11.88 5.41
CA ARG A 115 -1.85 -12.49 5.87
C ARG A 115 -3.09 -11.72 5.45
N ALA A 116 -2.92 -10.46 5.08
CA ALA A 116 -4.00 -9.55 4.72
C ALA A 116 -4.27 -9.52 3.22
N CYS A 117 -3.26 -9.76 2.39
CA CYS A 117 -3.33 -9.59 0.95
C CYS A 117 -3.30 -10.91 0.19
N TYR A 118 -3.92 -10.92 -0.98
CA TYR A 118 -3.83 -12.01 -1.94
C TYR A 118 -3.89 -11.50 -3.38
N VAL A 119 -3.30 -12.26 -4.30
CA VAL A 119 -3.27 -11.97 -5.74
C VAL A 119 -4.15 -12.94 -6.51
N ARG A 120 -4.91 -12.44 -7.48
CA ARG A 120 -5.68 -13.26 -8.43
C ARG A 120 -5.32 -12.92 -9.87
N LEU A 121 -5.34 -13.92 -10.73
CA LEU A 121 -5.36 -13.75 -12.18
C LEU A 121 -6.66 -13.05 -12.58
N LEU A 122 -6.57 -12.03 -13.42
CA LEU A 122 -7.76 -11.32 -13.95
C LEU A 122 -7.95 -11.60 -15.45
N ALA A 123 -6.89 -11.45 -16.25
CA ALA A 123 -6.97 -11.67 -17.69
C ALA A 123 -5.60 -11.95 -18.30
N SER A 124 -5.59 -12.76 -19.35
CA SER A 124 -4.46 -12.91 -20.27
C SER A 124 -4.75 -12.13 -21.55
N PRO A 125 -3.77 -11.46 -22.17
CA PRO A 125 -3.95 -10.88 -23.50
C PRO A 125 -3.91 -11.93 -24.61
N ASN A 126 -3.49 -13.17 -24.32
CA ASN A 126 -3.46 -14.26 -25.27
C ASN A 126 -4.72 -15.13 -25.11
N ALA A 127 -5.65 -15.05 -26.06
CA ALA A 127 -6.87 -15.85 -26.09
C ALA A 127 -6.63 -17.37 -26.24
N ALA A 128 -5.44 -17.79 -26.68
CA ALA A 128 -5.07 -19.21 -26.66
C ALA A 128 -4.65 -19.68 -25.27
N CYS A 129 -4.42 -18.77 -24.32
CA CYS A 129 -3.96 -19.06 -22.97
C CYS A 129 -4.52 -18.08 -21.94
N ASP A 130 -5.84 -18.12 -21.76
CA ASP A 130 -6.61 -17.22 -20.90
C ASP A 130 -7.45 -17.94 -19.82
N ASP A 131 -7.41 -19.27 -19.76
CA ASP A 131 -8.07 -20.04 -18.70
C ASP A 131 -7.28 -19.93 -17.39
N PRO A 132 -7.80 -19.27 -16.33
CA PRO A 132 -7.07 -19.12 -15.08
C PRO A 132 -6.95 -20.46 -14.35
N THR A 133 -5.74 -20.80 -13.90
CA THR A 133 -5.52 -22.00 -13.07
C THR A 133 -5.45 -21.66 -11.59
N ASN A 134 -5.57 -22.68 -10.75
CA ASN A 134 -5.30 -22.53 -9.33
C ASN A 134 -3.87 -22.89 -8.92
N ILE A 135 -2.92 -22.94 -9.86
CA ILE A 135 -1.49 -23.10 -9.53
C ILE A 135 -1.07 -21.97 -8.61
N ASN A 136 -0.51 -22.35 -7.46
CA ASN A 136 -0.20 -21.42 -6.36
C ASN A 136 -1.39 -20.53 -5.95
N TYR A 137 -2.61 -21.05 -6.06
CA TYR A 137 -3.86 -20.36 -5.77
C TYR A 137 -4.16 -19.16 -6.68
N GLY A 138 -3.63 -19.11 -7.91
CA GLY A 138 -3.81 -17.98 -8.82
C GLY A 138 -5.25 -17.60 -9.14
N PHE A 139 -6.20 -18.54 -9.12
CA PHE A 139 -7.61 -18.26 -9.31
C PHE A 139 -8.31 -17.90 -7.98
N THR A 140 -8.11 -18.71 -6.93
CA THR A 140 -8.81 -18.51 -5.65
C THR A 140 -8.23 -17.39 -4.79
N GLY A 141 -6.96 -17.00 -5.02
CA GLY A 141 -6.22 -15.99 -4.27
C GLY A 141 -4.90 -16.53 -3.71
N ALA A 142 -3.79 -16.13 -4.31
CA ALA A 142 -2.44 -16.45 -3.86
C ALA A 142 -2.05 -15.55 -2.68
N ALA A 143 -1.84 -16.15 -1.50
CA ALA A 143 -1.32 -15.44 -0.34
C ALA A 143 0.09 -14.93 -0.61
N LEU A 144 0.43 -13.80 -0.01
CA LEU A 144 1.74 -13.19 -0.14
C LEU A 144 2.77 -13.89 0.75
N LYS A 145 4.00 -13.96 0.28
CA LYS A 145 5.16 -14.48 1.01
C LYS A 145 6.14 -13.35 1.29
N ASP A 146 6.56 -13.23 2.54
CA ASP A 146 7.69 -12.38 2.89
C ASP A 146 8.99 -13.15 2.66
N GLU A 147 9.76 -12.74 1.66
CA GLU A 147 11.07 -13.34 1.35
C GLU A 147 12.23 -12.51 1.92
N GLY A 148 11.95 -11.54 2.79
CA GLY A 148 12.97 -10.64 3.35
C GLY A 148 13.50 -9.60 2.35
N LYS A 149 12.86 -9.47 1.18
CA LYS A 149 13.22 -8.47 0.15
C LYS A 149 12.82 -7.09 0.63
N ARG A 150 13.81 -6.20 0.74
CA ARG A 150 13.65 -4.82 1.19
C ARG A 150 14.49 -3.89 0.31
N ALA A 151 14.03 -2.66 0.11
CA ALA A 151 14.82 -1.59 -0.50
C ALA A 151 14.59 -0.28 0.26
N ALA A 152 15.64 0.50 0.48
CA ALA A 152 15.54 1.76 1.21
C ALA A 152 16.19 2.90 0.42
N ALA A 153 15.54 4.05 0.36
CA ALA A 153 16.05 5.26 -0.28
C ALA A 153 15.61 6.51 0.49
N LYS A 154 16.54 7.21 1.13
CA LYS A 154 16.26 8.40 1.96
C LYS A 154 15.22 8.12 3.05
N LEU A 155 14.00 8.62 2.87
CA LEU A 155 12.87 8.49 3.79
C LEU A 155 11.85 7.46 3.29
N LEU A 156 12.22 6.63 2.32
CA LEU A 156 11.38 5.59 1.75
C LEU A 156 11.92 4.23 2.18
N ASP A 157 11.08 3.43 2.80
CA ASP A 157 11.32 2.01 3.09
C ASP A 157 10.34 1.17 2.27
N VAL A 158 10.85 0.23 1.49
CA VAL A 158 10.07 -0.58 0.56
C VAL A 158 10.14 -2.04 1.01
N MET A 159 8.98 -2.58 1.35
CA MET A 159 8.82 -4.00 1.68
C MET A 159 8.25 -4.73 0.47
N ILE A 160 8.98 -5.72 -0.04
CA ILE A 160 8.59 -6.46 -1.24
C ILE A 160 8.11 -7.85 -0.82
N TYR A 161 6.87 -8.17 -1.16
CA TYR A 161 6.23 -9.46 -0.93
C TYR A 161 6.04 -10.18 -2.26
N SER A 162 6.30 -11.49 -2.25
CA SER A 162 6.16 -12.33 -3.45
C SER A 162 4.81 -13.03 -3.45
N ALA A 163 4.08 -12.94 -4.56
CA ALA A 163 3.09 -13.91 -4.94
C ALA A 163 3.79 -15.04 -5.70
N GLY A 164 3.44 -16.30 -5.40
CA GLY A 164 3.98 -17.45 -6.13
C GLY A 164 3.76 -17.30 -7.64
N PRO A 165 4.55 -17.97 -8.50
CA PRO A 165 4.30 -17.90 -9.92
C PRO A 165 2.86 -18.36 -10.21
N LEU A 166 2.11 -17.52 -10.88
CA LEU A 166 0.71 -17.76 -11.24
C LEU A 166 0.66 -18.21 -12.70
N ALA A 167 -0.39 -18.92 -13.09
CA ALA A 167 -0.50 -19.34 -14.48
C ALA A 167 -1.92 -19.39 -15.02
N PHE A 168 -2.04 -18.97 -16.26
CA PHE A 168 -3.12 -19.41 -17.14
C PHE A 168 -2.74 -20.76 -17.76
N GLN A 169 -3.73 -21.47 -18.26
CA GLN A 169 -3.54 -22.63 -19.12
C GLN A 169 -4.19 -22.39 -20.48
N PRO A 170 -3.81 -23.18 -21.50
CA PRO A 170 -4.49 -23.10 -22.78
C PRO A 170 -5.96 -23.53 -22.69
N ALA A 171 -6.86 -22.73 -23.27
CA ALA A 171 -8.27 -23.09 -23.38
C ALA A 171 -8.45 -24.38 -24.18
N SER A 172 -7.68 -24.49 -25.27
CA SER A 172 -7.51 -25.71 -26.07
C SER A 172 -6.04 -25.90 -26.44
N CYS A 173 -5.62 -27.15 -26.50
CA CYS A 173 -4.29 -27.52 -27.00
C CYS A 173 -4.19 -27.48 -28.53
N ALA A 174 -5.33 -27.47 -29.24
CA ALA A 174 -5.35 -27.37 -30.69
C ALA A 174 -5.08 -25.94 -31.21
N SER A 175 -5.26 -24.92 -30.35
CA SER A 175 -5.11 -23.51 -30.70
C SER A 175 -3.74 -22.91 -30.38
N MET A 176 -2.77 -23.74 -29.96
CA MET A 176 -1.41 -23.32 -29.61
C MET A 176 -0.41 -23.45 -30.77
N GLN A 177 -0.90 -23.53 -32.02
CA GLN A 177 -0.10 -23.57 -33.26
C GLN A 177 0.11 -22.18 -33.86
#